data_AF-A0A1Q6DLF2-F1
#
_entry.id   AF-A0A1Q6DLF2-F1
#
_cell.length_a   1.000
_cell.length_b   1.000
_cell.length_c   1.000
_cell.angle_alpha   90.00
_cell.angle_beta   90.00
_cell.angle_gamma   90.00
#
_symmetry.space_group_name_H-M   'P 1'
#
loop_
_entity.id
_entity.type
_entity.pdbx_description
1 polymer ?
#
loop_
_entity_poly.entity_id
_entity_poly.type
_entity_poly.pdbx_seq_one_letter_code
_entity_poly.pdbx_strand_id
1 'polypeptide(L)'
;MGVDVLVHKILAGIGVNPARYNLQWASAAEAPRFVKLITEFTAKVRELGPLGHAEGIDPDEMKKRLAKALELVNSQKLRMAFGTTTKTLRKDNDYSDAHLAEVIDAKLSKTIESAL
;
A
#
# COMPACT_ATOMS: atom_id res chain seq x y z
N MET A 1 7.24 7.58 1.43
CA MET A 1 6.28 8.68 1.72
C MET A 1 5.02 8.03 2.32
N GLY A 2 4.64 8.30 3.59
CA GLY A 2 3.79 7.41 4.42
C GLY A 2 2.49 6.82 3.87
N VAL A 3 1.93 7.33 2.76
CA VAL A 3 0.84 6.66 2.03
C VAL A 3 1.30 5.31 1.47
N ASP A 4 2.52 5.23 1.00
CA ASP A 4 3.14 4.01 0.46
C ASP A 4 3.09 2.85 1.47
N VAL A 5 3.55 3.10 2.69
CA VAL A 5 3.52 2.12 3.79
C VAL A 5 2.09 1.70 4.14
N LEU A 6 1.14 2.65 4.14
CA LEU A 6 -0.27 2.35 4.40
C LEU A 6 -0.85 1.41 3.33
N VAL A 7 -0.58 1.67 2.04
CA VAL A 7 -1.06 0.83 0.94
C VAL A 7 -0.48 -0.58 1.05
N HIS A 8 0.82 -0.72 1.28
CA HIS A 8 1.46 -2.02 1.48
C HIS A 8 0.82 -2.81 2.64
N LYS A 9 0.51 -2.14 3.75
CA LYS A 9 -0.16 -2.77 4.90
C LYS A 9 -1.59 -3.21 4.59
N ILE A 10 -2.36 -2.39 3.88
CA ILE A 10 -3.73 -2.75 3.48
C ILE A 10 -3.70 -3.97 2.56
N LEU A 11 -2.83 -3.97 1.54
CA LEU A 11 -2.67 -5.10 0.62
C LEU A 11 -2.28 -6.38 1.36
N ALA A 12 -1.29 -6.30 2.24
CA ALA A 12 -0.88 -7.43 3.09
C ALA A 12 -2.05 -7.92 3.97
N GLY A 13 -2.81 -7.01 4.57
CA GLY A 13 -3.94 -7.33 5.44
C GLY A 13 -5.08 -8.07 4.72
N ILE A 14 -5.28 -7.84 3.42
CA ILE A 14 -6.25 -8.60 2.61
C ILE A 14 -5.67 -9.85 1.93
N GLY A 15 -4.38 -10.12 2.15
CA GLY A 15 -3.67 -11.24 1.54
C GLY A 15 -3.31 -11.01 0.06
N VAL A 16 -3.29 -9.77 -0.41
CA VAL A 16 -2.71 -9.42 -1.72
C VAL A 16 -1.21 -9.23 -1.57
N ASN A 17 -0.41 -9.81 -2.47
CA ASN A 17 1.03 -9.65 -2.42
C ASN A 17 1.41 -8.16 -2.55
N PRO A 18 2.08 -7.55 -1.55
CA PRO A 18 2.40 -6.12 -1.58
C PRO A 18 3.28 -5.71 -2.77
N ALA A 19 4.03 -6.65 -3.37
CA ALA A 19 4.82 -6.41 -4.57
C ALA A 19 3.97 -6.09 -5.83
N ARG A 20 2.64 -6.20 -5.74
CA ARG A 20 1.70 -5.74 -6.78
C ARG A 20 1.48 -4.22 -6.76
N TYR A 21 2.05 -3.51 -5.80
CA TYR A 21 2.09 -2.06 -5.72
C TYR A 21 3.55 -1.59 -5.68
N ASN A 22 3.84 -0.48 -6.34
CA ASN A 22 5.17 0.12 -6.33
C ASN A 22 5.04 1.63 -6.54
N LEU A 23 5.61 2.43 -5.63
CA LEU A 23 5.67 3.88 -5.75
C LEU A 23 7.11 4.31 -6.04
N GLN A 24 7.34 4.82 -7.25
CA GLN A 24 8.66 5.25 -7.69
C GLN A 24 8.62 6.65 -8.29
N TRP A 25 9.74 7.37 -8.16
CA TRP A 25 9.91 8.71 -8.67
C TRP A 25 10.77 8.69 -9.93
N ALA A 26 10.30 9.42 -10.95
CA ALA A 26 11.06 9.77 -12.14
C ALA A 26 10.61 11.16 -12.58
N SER A 27 11.56 12.07 -12.78
CA SER A 27 11.30 13.40 -13.33
C SER A 27 11.12 13.36 -14.85
N ALA A 28 10.63 14.46 -15.43
CA ALA A 28 10.47 14.58 -16.88
C ALA A 28 11.79 14.47 -17.67
N ALA A 29 12.94 14.72 -17.02
CA ALA A 29 14.26 14.59 -17.63
C ALA A 29 14.84 13.16 -17.56
N GLU A 30 14.18 12.24 -16.85
CA GLU A 30 14.68 10.88 -16.59
C GLU A 30 13.96 9.82 -17.42
N ALA A 31 13.76 10.07 -18.72
CA ALA A 31 13.08 9.13 -19.62
C ALA A 31 13.65 7.69 -19.58
N PRO A 32 14.98 7.47 -19.58
CA PRO A 32 15.53 6.11 -19.45
C PRO A 32 15.16 5.41 -18.12
N ARG A 33 15.12 6.15 -17.01
CA ARG A 33 14.71 5.63 -15.69
C ARG A 33 13.25 5.23 -15.71
N PHE A 34 12.38 6.07 -16.26
CA PHE A 34 10.96 5.77 -16.39
C PHE A 34 10.72 4.47 -17.17
N VAL A 35 11.35 4.33 -18.34
CA VAL A 35 11.25 3.11 -19.16
C VAL A 35 11.70 1.89 -18.37
N LYS A 36 12.83 1.98 -17.65
CA LYS A 36 13.34 0.89 -16.80
C LYS A 36 12.32 0.51 -15.72
N LEU A 37 11.83 1.47 -14.94
CA LEU A 37 10.89 1.23 -13.84
C LEU A 37 9.60 0.55 -14.30
N ILE A 38 9.02 1.01 -15.41
CA ILE A 38 7.80 0.41 -15.98
C ILE A 38 8.07 -1.00 -16.50
N THR A 39 9.21 -1.21 -17.16
CA THR A 39 9.59 -2.52 -17.70
C THR A 39 9.76 -3.55 -16.58
N GLU A 40 10.52 -3.21 -15.54
CA GLU A 40 10.77 -4.07 -14.38
C GLU A 40 9.47 -4.37 -13.62
N PHE A 41 8.63 -3.37 -13.38
CA PHE A 41 7.36 -3.59 -12.69
C PHE A 41 6.39 -4.44 -13.52
N THR A 42 6.34 -4.25 -14.84
CA THR A 42 5.51 -5.09 -15.72
C THR A 42 5.98 -6.54 -15.73
N ALA A 43 7.31 -6.77 -15.77
CA ALA A 43 7.86 -8.12 -15.63
C ALA A 43 7.45 -8.74 -14.30
N LYS A 44 7.55 -8.00 -13.19
CA LYS A 44 7.15 -8.46 -11.87
C LYS A 44 5.66 -8.84 -11.79
N VAL A 45 4.77 -8.03 -12.36
CA VAL A 45 3.34 -8.33 -12.40
C VAL A 45 3.05 -9.57 -13.26
N ARG A 46 3.78 -9.78 -14.36
CA ARG A 46 3.66 -10.99 -15.18
C ARG A 46 4.09 -12.25 -14.43
N GLU A 47 5.17 -12.19 -13.65
CA GLU A 47 5.61 -13.31 -12.80
C GLU A 47 4.57 -13.68 -11.74
N LEU A 48 3.91 -12.67 -11.14
CA LEU A 48 2.86 -12.88 -10.14
C LEU A 48 1.53 -13.38 -10.76
N GLY A 49 1.38 -13.28 -12.08
CA GLY A 49 0.17 -13.65 -12.79
C GLY A 49 -1.06 -12.82 -12.40
N PRO A 50 -2.26 -13.26 -12.81
CA PRO A 50 -3.53 -12.61 -12.47
C PRO A 50 -3.69 -12.42 -10.96
N LEU A 51 -4.48 -11.42 -10.56
CA LEU A 51 -4.74 -11.15 -9.15
C LEU A 51 -5.43 -12.34 -8.48
N GLY A 52 -4.91 -12.79 -7.34
CA GLY A 52 -5.37 -13.99 -6.64
C GLY A 52 -4.60 -15.26 -7.03
N HIS A 53 -3.92 -15.28 -8.18
CA HIS A 53 -3.20 -16.46 -8.65
C HIS A 53 -1.97 -16.79 -7.79
N ALA A 54 -1.05 -15.84 -7.64
CA ALA A 54 0.13 -16.01 -6.77
C ALA A 54 -0.25 -16.15 -5.29
N GLU A 55 -1.41 -15.63 -4.90
CA GLU A 55 -1.94 -15.69 -3.55
C GLU A 55 -2.69 -17.00 -3.25
N GLY A 56 -3.04 -17.80 -4.27
CA GLY A 56 -3.87 -19.00 -4.13
C GLY A 56 -5.32 -18.70 -3.71
N ILE A 57 -5.82 -17.52 -4.03
CA ILE A 57 -7.16 -17.04 -3.66
C ILE A 57 -8.06 -17.06 -4.90
N ASP A 58 -9.27 -17.58 -4.74
CA ASP A 58 -10.29 -17.56 -5.77
C ASP A 58 -10.58 -16.11 -6.26
N PRO A 59 -10.72 -15.86 -7.57
CA PRO A 59 -10.94 -14.51 -8.08
C PRO A 59 -12.17 -13.78 -7.51
N ASP A 60 -13.25 -14.48 -7.19
CA ASP A 60 -14.45 -13.86 -6.63
C ASP A 60 -14.29 -13.56 -5.14
N GLU A 61 -13.58 -14.41 -4.40
CA GLU A 61 -13.15 -14.11 -3.04
C GLU A 61 -12.20 -12.90 -3.00
N MET A 62 -11.25 -12.84 -3.93
CA MET A 62 -10.32 -11.72 -4.05
C MET A 62 -11.07 -10.39 -4.29
N LYS A 63 -12.08 -10.38 -5.17
CA LYS A 63 -12.92 -9.20 -5.40
C LYS A 63 -13.63 -8.73 -4.12
N LYS A 64 -14.15 -9.65 -3.29
CA LYS A 64 -14.81 -9.30 -2.02
C LYS A 64 -13.82 -8.65 -1.05
N ARG A 65 -12.62 -9.20 -0.91
CA ARG A 65 -11.58 -8.63 -0.04
C ARG A 65 -11.14 -7.25 -0.49
N LEU A 66 -10.98 -7.05 -1.81
CA LEU A 66 -10.70 -5.73 -2.38
C LEU A 66 -11.82 -4.73 -2.11
N ALA A 67 -13.09 -5.15 -2.25
CA ALA A 67 -14.23 -4.28 -1.97
C ALA A 67 -14.24 -3.84 -0.50
N LYS A 68 -13.98 -4.77 0.43
CA LYS A 68 -13.85 -4.47 1.87
C LYS A 68 -12.71 -3.50 2.16
N ALA A 69 -11.53 -3.71 1.55
CA ALA A 69 -10.41 -2.78 1.66
C ALA A 69 -10.76 -1.39 1.12
N LEU A 70 -11.47 -1.32 -0.01
CA LEU A 70 -11.90 -0.05 -0.61
C LEU A 70 -12.87 0.71 0.31
N GLU A 71 -13.83 0.02 0.92
CA GLU A 71 -14.73 0.61 1.92
C GLU A 71 -13.96 1.15 3.13
N LEU A 72 -13.00 0.37 3.65
CA LEU A 72 -12.14 0.79 4.76
C LEU A 72 -11.35 2.06 4.40
N VAL A 73 -10.71 2.10 3.23
CA VAL A 73 -9.91 3.25 2.79
C VAL A 73 -10.76 4.50 2.57
N ASN A 74 -12.00 4.34 2.10
CA ASN A 74 -12.93 5.44 1.92
C ASN A 74 -13.56 5.94 3.22
N SER A 75 -13.48 5.15 4.30
CA SER A 75 -14.03 5.51 5.60
C SER A 75 -13.45 6.83 6.12
N GLN A 76 -14.32 7.69 6.65
CA GLN A 76 -13.89 8.94 7.29
C GLN A 76 -12.95 8.66 8.48
N LYS A 77 -13.20 7.57 9.22
CA LYS A 77 -12.38 7.17 10.37
C LYS A 77 -10.93 6.95 9.97
N LEU A 78 -10.65 6.16 8.93
CA LEU A 78 -9.29 5.91 8.48
C LEU A 78 -8.63 7.19 7.96
N ARG A 79 -9.36 7.98 7.16
CA ARG A 79 -8.85 9.26 6.63
C ARG A 79 -8.44 10.23 7.73
N MET A 80 -9.26 10.38 8.78
CA MET A 80 -8.96 11.26 9.91
C MET A 80 -7.79 10.73 10.77
N ALA A 81 -7.74 9.41 10.99
CA ALA A 81 -6.65 8.79 11.73
C ALA A 81 -5.31 8.93 11.00
N PHE A 82 -5.30 8.71 9.68
CA PHE A 82 -4.13 8.94 8.84
C PHE A 82 -3.70 10.42 8.86
N GLY A 83 -4.63 11.36 8.72
CA GLY A 83 -4.35 12.79 8.82
C GLY A 83 -3.78 13.24 10.17
N THR A 84 -4.11 12.54 11.25
CA THR A 84 -3.51 12.78 12.58
C THR A 84 -2.11 12.17 12.68
N THR A 85 -1.92 11.00 12.07
CA THR A 85 -0.63 10.30 12.01
C THR A 85 0.40 11.10 11.23
N THR A 86 0.02 11.68 10.09
CA THR A 86 0.92 12.54 9.30
C THR A 86 1.37 13.81 10.03
N LYS A 87 0.53 14.36 10.93
CA LYS A 87 0.94 15.47 11.80
C LYS A 87 2.04 15.07 12.78
N THR A 88 2.03 13.83 13.27
CA THR A 88 3.09 13.31 14.14
C THR A 88 4.37 13.09 13.34
N LEU A 89 4.28 12.44 12.17
CA LEU A 89 5.43 12.25 11.28
C LEU A 89 6.14 13.57 10.94
N ARG A 90 5.36 14.63 10.68
CA ARG A 90 5.91 15.96 10.41
C ARG A 90 6.63 16.57 11.62
N LYS A 91 6.16 16.30 12.85
CA LYS A 91 6.80 16.77 14.08
C LYS A 91 8.11 16.02 14.36
N ASP A 92 8.10 14.71 14.11
CA ASP A 92 9.26 13.85 14.34
C ASP A 92 10.39 14.15 13.34
N ASN A 93 10.02 14.61 12.13
CA ASN A 93 10.95 14.96 11.04
C ASN A 93 11.89 13.81 10.62
N ASP A 94 11.50 12.57 10.95
CA ASP A 94 12.11 11.34 10.46
C ASP A 94 11.17 10.72 9.42
N TYR A 95 11.68 10.54 8.21
CA TYR A 95 10.95 9.94 7.09
C TYR A 95 11.60 8.64 6.61
N SER A 96 12.43 8.02 7.45
CA SER A 96 12.95 6.68 7.21
C SER A 96 11.81 5.66 7.15
N ASP A 97 11.96 4.63 6.33
CA ASP A 97 10.91 3.62 6.13
C ASP A 97 10.55 2.88 7.43
N ALA A 98 11.55 2.67 8.30
CA ALA A 98 11.35 2.05 9.61
C ALA A 98 10.44 2.90 10.52
N HIS A 99 10.72 4.20 10.64
CA HIS A 99 9.92 5.11 11.46
C HIS A 99 8.49 5.26 10.90
N LEU A 100 8.37 5.36 9.57
CA LEU A 100 7.07 5.42 8.91
C LEU A 100 6.23 4.16 9.20
N ALA A 101 6.84 2.98 9.12
CA ALA A 101 6.18 1.71 9.44
C ALA A 101 5.73 1.66 10.90
N GLU A 102 6.60 2.01 11.84
CA GLU A 102 6.31 2.03 13.27
C GLU A 102 5.12 2.95 13.60
N VAL A 103 5.17 4.20 13.14
CA VAL A 103 4.14 5.20 13.45
C VAL A 103 2.79 4.84 12.82
N ILE A 104 2.81 4.29 11.61
CA ILE A 104 1.60 3.81 10.93
C ILE A 104 1.03 2.60 11.65
N ASP A 105 1.85 1.62 12.05
CA ASP A 105 1.39 0.46 12.81
C ASP A 105 0.78 0.86 14.15
N ALA A 106 1.50 1.66 14.93
CA ALA A 106 1.07 2.06 16.26
C ALA A 106 -0.31 2.75 16.26
N LYS A 107 -0.64 3.50 15.20
CA LYS A 107 -1.86 4.31 15.13
C LYS A 107 -2.97 3.73 14.26
N LEU A 108 -2.64 2.92 13.25
CA LEU A 108 -3.61 2.47 12.25
C LEU A 108 -3.90 0.97 12.29
N SER A 109 -3.06 0.13 12.90
CA SER A 109 -3.30 -1.32 12.97
C SER A 109 -4.65 -1.64 13.59
N LYS A 110 -5.03 -0.97 14.69
CA LYS A 110 -6.35 -1.15 15.31
C LYS A 110 -7.53 -0.82 14.39
N THR A 111 -7.37 0.17 13.49
CA THR A 111 -8.44 0.56 12.56
C THR A 111 -8.50 -0.40 11.38
N ILE A 112 -7.33 -0.84 10.89
CA ILE A 112 -7.19 -1.76 9.77
C ILE A 112 -7.66 -3.17 10.16
N GLU A 113 -7.21 -3.71 11.29
CA GLU A 113 -7.60 -5.03 11.82
C GLU A 113 -9.07 -5.11 12.19
N SER A 114 -9.66 -4.02 12.67
CA SER A 114 -11.10 -4.00 13.00
C SER A 114 -12.01 -4.09 11.77
N ALA A 115 -11.45 -3.87 10.57
CA ALA A 115 -12.21 -3.66 9.34
C ALA A 115 -11.78 -4.57 8.18
N LEU A 116 -10.72 -5.38 8.33
CA LEU A 116 -10.32 -6.42 7.39
C LEU A 116 -10.76 -7.81 7.88
#